data_AF-A0A2P6C893-F1
#
_entry.id   AF-A0A2P6C893-F1
#
_cell.length_a   1.000
_cell.length_b   1.000
_cell.length_c   1.000
_cell.angle_alpha   90.00
_cell.angle_beta   90.00
_cell.angle_gamma   90.00
#
_symmetry.space_group_name_H-M   'P 1'
#
loop_
_entity.id
_entity.type
_entity.pdbx_description
1 polymer ?
#
loop_
_entity_poly.entity_id
_entity_poly.type
_entity_poly.pdbx_seq_one_letter_code
_entity_poly.pdbx_strand_id
1 'polypeptide(L)'
;MKNLLSVAINEIGVKEIAGSRHSKRILEYAKESGFPWVNDDETPWCSIFMNWVTKKAGLKNSNSAAARSWLNVGESVNNPEPGDVVVYYRGDFNSWQGHVGIFMGFSADGSRIYTLGGNQLDAVSISAYAADKLLGFRRLNPSRKPILPKPILKRGSKGEEVVKLQNILKSLDYAVGTSDGDFGPKTQNALILLQSTEFGREANGVYDEGTKIYINSLLENRS
;
A
#
# COMPACT_ATOMS: atom_id res chain seq x y z
N MET A 1 -7.49 10.59 -3.63
CA MET A 1 -8.80 10.00 -3.29
C MET A 1 -9.74 9.81 -4.49
N LYS A 2 -9.92 10.78 -5.40
CA LYS A 2 -10.79 10.61 -6.59
C LYS A 2 -10.51 9.33 -7.41
N ASN A 3 -9.23 8.95 -7.58
CA ASN A 3 -8.85 7.71 -8.28
C ASN A 3 -9.31 6.43 -7.53
N LEU A 4 -9.18 6.37 -6.20
CA LEU A 4 -9.59 5.20 -5.40
C LEU A 4 -11.09 4.90 -5.53
N LEU A 5 -11.92 5.92 -5.32
CA LEU A 5 -13.38 5.76 -5.43
C LEU A 5 -13.80 5.38 -6.84
N SER A 6 -13.24 6.02 -7.87
CA SER A 6 -13.54 5.66 -9.26
C SER A 6 -13.19 4.21 -9.58
N VAL A 7 -12.02 3.72 -9.13
CA VAL A 7 -11.62 2.32 -9.30
C VAL A 7 -12.62 1.38 -8.63
N ALA A 8 -12.96 1.64 -7.36
CA ALA A 8 -13.86 0.75 -6.61
C ALA A 8 -15.31 0.78 -7.11
N ILE A 9 -15.82 1.95 -7.49
CA ILE A 9 -17.20 2.13 -7.99
C ILE A 9 -17.41 1.36 -9.31
N ASN A 10 -16.39 1.32 -10.18
CA ASN A 10 -16.46 0.59 -11.44
C ASN A 10 -16.57 -0.94 -11.26
N GLU A 11 -16.30 -1.46 -10.06
CA GLU A 11 -16.42 -2.88 -9.75
C GLU A 11 -17.76 -3.24 -9.06
N ILE A 12 -18.62 -2.25 -8.76
CA ILE A 12 -19.92 -2.51 -8.13
C ILE A 12 -20.73 -3.51 -8.95
N GLY A 13 -21.25 -4.54 -8.28
CA GLY A 13 -22.03 -5.62 -8.90
C GLY A 13 -21.23 -6.85 -9.29
N VAL A 14 -19.89 -6.83 -9.20
CA VAL A 14 -19.08 -8.06 -9.24
C VAL A 14 -19.47 -8.94 -8.04
N LYS A 15 -19.75 -10.22 -8.31
CA LYS A 15 -20.23 -11.20 -7.34
C LYS A 15 -19.42 -12.49 -7.41
N GLU A 16 -19.39 -13.21 -6.30
CA GLU A 16 -18.99 -14.62 -6.26
C GLU A 16 -19.94 -15.47 -7.12
N ILE A 17 -19.43 -16.60 -7.60
CA ILE A 17 -20.25 -17.61 -8.26
C ILE A 17 -20.38 -18.78 -7.27
N ALA A 18 -21.60 -19.06 -6.81
CA ALA A 18 -21.81 -20.17 -5.88
C ALA A 18 -21.45 -21.52 -6.51
N GLY A 19 -20.79 -22.39 -5.73
CA GLY A 19 -20.44 -23.76 -6.11
C GLY A 19 -19.05 -23.89 -6.75
N SER A 20 -18.84 -24.92 -7.58
CA SER A 20 -17.52 -25.30 -8.09
C SER A 20 -16.93 -24.37 -9.17
N ARG A 21 -17.54 -23.21 -9.41
CA ARG A 21 -17.10 -22.22 -10.40
C ARG A 21 -16.79 -20.94 -9.65
N HIS A 22 -15.64 -20.35 -9.92
CA HIS A 22 -15.21 -19.13 -9.23
C HIS A 22 -15.31 -17.92 -10.15
N SER A 23 -15.61 -16.76 -9.57
CA SER A 23 -15.60 -15.49 -10.30
C SER A 23 -14.18 -15.18 -10.79
N LYS A 24 -13.98 -15.20 -12.11
CA LYS A 24 -12.69 -14.85 -12.74
C LYS A 24 -12.18 -13.49 -12.28
N ARG A 25 -13.09 -12.53 -12.09
CA ARG A 25 -12.75 -11.18 -11.67
C ARG A 25 -12.24 -11.11 -10.23
N ILE A 26 -12.82 -11.89 -9.32
CA ILE A 26 -12.34 -11.99 -7.93
C ILE A 26 -10.96 -12.64 -7.87
N LEU A 27 -10.75 -13.71 -8.66
CA LEU A 27 -9.43 -14.34 -8.79
C LEU A 27 -8.38 -13.40 -9.41
N GLU A 28 -8.77 -12.53 -10.34
CA GLU A 28 -7.89 -11.49 -10.89
C GLU A 28 -7.46 -10.49 -9.81
N TYR A 29 -8.37 -10.07 -8.91
CA TYR A 29 -7.98 -9.19 -7.80
C TYR A 29 -6.88 -9.82 -6.95
N ALA A 30 -7.02 -11.10 -6.63
CA ALA A 30 -6.04 -11.85 -5.84
C ALA A 30 -4.70 -11.93 -6.57
N LYS A 31 -4.70 -12.39 -7.82
CA LYS A 31 -3.48 -12.52 -8.63
C LYS A 31 -2.74 -11.20 -8.79
N GLU A 32 -3.45 -10.14 -9.17
CA GLU A 32 -2.82 -8.83 -9.44
C GLU A 32 -2.32 -8.15 -8.16
N SER A 33 -2.86 -8.52 -7.00
CA SER A 33 -2.50 -7.93 -5.70
C SER A 33 -1.50 -8.76 -4.89
N GLY A 34 -0.91 -9.80 -5.49
CA GLY A 34 0.14 -10.60 -4.84
C GLY A 34 -0.40 -11.73 -3.95
N PHE A 35 -1.63 -12.17 -4.15
CA PHE A 35 -2.24 -13.32 -3.45
C PHE A 35 -2.54 -14.48 -4.43
N PRO A 36 -1.56 -14.99 -5.20
CA PRO A 36 -1.80 -16.06 -6.19
C PRO A 36 -2.22 -17.40 -5.56
N TRP A 37 -2.10 -17.54 -4.24
CA TRP A 37 -2.55 -18.71 -3.47
C TRP A 37 -4.06 -18.74 -3.24
N VAL A 38 -4.78 -17.65 -3.50
CA VAL A 38 -6.25 -17.61 -3.41
C VAL A 38 -6.82 -18.13 -4.73
N ASN A 39 -7.42 -19.32 -4.66
CA ASN A 39 -7.92 -20.08 -5.80
C ASN A 39 -9.44 -20.28 -5.80
N ASP A 40 -10.12 -19.86 -4.73
CA ASP A 40 -11.58 -19.81 -4.62
C ASP A 40 -12.06 -18.40 -4.25
N ASP A 41 -13.34 -18.12 -4.49
CA ASP A 41 -14.02 -16.89 -4.10
C ASP A 41 -14.72 -16.98 -2.73
N GLU A 42 -14.67 -18.14 -2.07
CA GLU A 42 -15.18 -18.39 -0.71
C GLU A 42 -14.22 -17.85 0.37
N THR A 43 -12.94 -17.67 0.05
CA THR A 43 -11.95 -17.02 0.89
C THR A 43 -12.30 -15.54 1.11
N PRO A 44 -12.41 -15.05 2.35
CA PRO A 44 -12.74 -13.64 2.62
C PRO A 44 -11.86 -12.64 1.85
N TRP A 45 -12.42 -12.03 0.81
CA TRP A 45 -11.67 -11.22 -0.16
C TRP A 45 -11.84 -9.70 -0.02
N CYS A 46 -12.44 -9.22 1.08
CA CYS A 46 -12.58 -7.79 1.36
C CYS A 46 -11.22 -7.06 1.36
N SER A 47 -10.21 -7.61 2.03
CA SER A 47 -8.87 -7.03 2.05
C SER A 47 -8.15 -7.20 0.71
N ILE A 48 -8.39 -8.30 0.00
CA ILE A 48 -7.82 -8.56 -1.33
C ILE A 48 -8.31 -7.50 -2.31
N PHE A 49 -9.62 -7.25 -2.34
CA PHE A 49 -10.22 -6.19 -3.13
C PHE A 49 -9.61 -4.83 -2.78
N MET A 50 -9.46 -4.50 -1.49
CA MET A 50 -8.86 -3.23 -1.09
C MET A 50 -7.38 -3.10 -1.52
N ASN A 51 -6.59 -4.18 -1.46
CA ASN A 51 -5.22 -4.18 -1.97
C ASN A 51 -5.19 -3.96 -3.49
N TRP A 52 -6.13 -4.55 -4.23
CA TRP A 52 -6.28 -4.33 -5.66
C TRP A 52 -6.65 -2.89 -6.00
N VAL A 53 -7.69 -2.35 -5.35
CA VAL A 53 -8.16 -0.98 -5.57
C VAL A 53 -7.05 0.03 -5.30
N THR A 54 -6.35 -0.11 -4.18
CA THR A 54 -5.25 0.80 -3.80
C THR A 54 -4.05 0.69 -4.74
N LYS A 55 -3.71 -0.52 -5.20
CA LYS A 55 -2.67 -0.72 -6.22
C LYS A 55 -3.02 0.00 -7.53
N LYS A 56 -4.24 -0.15 -8.05
CA LYS A 56 -4.71 0.55 -9.26
C LYS A 56 -4.76 2.07 -9.06
N ALA A 57 -5.09 2.52 -7.85
CA ALA A 57 -5.12 3.94 -7.49
C ALA A 57 -3.74 4.55 -7.22
N GLY A 58 -2.65 3.77 -7.22
CA GLY A 58 -1.31 4.23 -6.87
C GLY A 58 -1.19 4.71 -5.42
N LEU A 59 -1.83 3.99 -4.49
CA LEU A 59 -1.84 4.27 -3.07
C LEU A 59 -1.11 3.16 -2.30
N LYS A 60 -0.60 3.50 -1.11
CA LYS A 60 -0.10 2.48 -0.18
C LYS A 60 -1.22 1.49 0.15
N ASN A 61 -0.84 0.22 0.27
CA ASN A 61 -1.73 -0.90 0.57
C ASN A 61 -1.23 -1.65 1.82
N SER A 62 -1.97 -2.67 2.28
CA SER A 62 -1.59 -3.43 3.47
C SER A 62 -0.74 -4.67 3.19
N ASN A 63 -0.70 -5.12 1.94
CA ASN A 63 -0.06 -6.37 1.49
C ASN A 63 -0.50 -7.61 2.31
N SER A 64 -1.71 -7.58 2.86
CA SER A 64 -2.25 -8.65 3.70
C SER A 64 -3.72 -8.92 3.38
N ALA A 65 -4.10 -10.20 3.38
CA ALA A 65 -5.49 -10.61 3.28
C ALA A 65 -6.30 -10.33 4.57
N ALA A 66 -5.65 -9.98 5.68
CA ALA A 66 -6.33 -9.68 6.94
C ALA A 66 -6.87 -8.24 6.94
N ALA A 67 -8.18 -8.07 7.14
CA ALA A 67 -8.82 -6.74 7.16
C ALA A 67 -8.23 -5.78 8.21
N ARG A 68 -7.85 -6.28 9.39
CA ARG A 68 -7.28 -5.43 10.45
C ARG A 68 -5.88 -4.90 10.16
N SER A 69 -5.15 -5.50 9.21
CA SER A 69 -3.81 -5.02 8.79
C SER A 69 -3.84 -3.57 8.32
N TRP A 70 -4.97 -3.11 7.79
CA TRP A 70 -5.17 -1.75 7.30
C TRP A 70 -5.05 -0.70 8.41
N LEU A 71 -5.21 -1.06 9.69
CA LEU A 71 -4.96 -0.16 10.82
C LEU A 71 -3.50 0.34 10.88
N ASN A 72 -2.57 -0.30 10.17
CA ASN A 72 -1.16 0.08 10.13
C ASN A 72 -0.76 0.81 8.84
N VAL A 73 -1.72 1.19 7.99
CA VAL A 73 -1.47 1.82 6.68
C VAL A 73 -1.98 3.25 6.67
N GLY A 74 -1.18 4.18 6.15
CA GLY A 74 -1.57 5.59 6.05
C GLY A 74 -1.63 6.29 7.40
N GLU A 75 -2.44 7.34 7.48
CA GLU A 75 -2.61 8.19 8.66
C GLU A 75 -3.93 7.88 9.37
N SER A 76 -3.92 7.81 10.70
CA SER A 76 -5.15 7.70 11.49
C SER A 76 -5.94 9.00 11.41
N VAL A 77 -7.25 8.91 11.18
CA VAL A 77 -8.13 10.10 11.14
C VAL A 77 -9.38 9.90 12.00
N ASN A 78 -9.81 10.99 12.65
CA ASN A 78 -11.05 11.01 13.47
C ASN A 78 -12.21 11.73 12.75
N ASN A 79 -11.92 12.47 11.68
CA ASN A 79 -12.91 13.12 10.82
C ASN A 79 -12.76 12.57 9.40
N PRO A 80 -13.34 11.40 9.10
CA PRO A 80 -13.15 10.72 7.83
C PRO A 80 -13.84 11.46 6.68
N GLU A 81 -13.27 11.36 5.49
CA GLU A 81 -13.82 11.84 4.24
C GLU A 81 -14.12 10.67 3.29
N PRO A 82 -15.13 10.76 2.40
CA PRO A 82 -15.36 9.72 1.41
C PRO A 82 -14.08 9.38 0.63
N GLY A 83 -13.70 8.10 0.66
CA GLY A 83 -12.41 7.64 0.12
C GLY A 83 -11.36 7.27 1.17
N ASP A 84 -11.56 7.61 2.44
CA ASP A 84 -10.76 7.05 3.53
C ASP A 84 -11.09 5.55 3.72
N VAL A 85 -10.11 4.77 4.17
CA VAL A 85 -10.32 3.36 4.51
C VAL A 85 -11.03 3.28 5.86
N VAL A 86 -12.02 2.41 5.97
CA VAL A 86 -12.71 2.09 7.21
C VAL A 86 -12.45 0.64 7.59
N VAL A 87 -12.14 0.40 8.87
CA VAL A 87 -11.84 -0.94 9.40
C VAL A 87 -12.79 -1.26 10.54
N TYR A 88 -13.34 -2.47 10.53
CA TYR A 88 -14.27 -3.00 11.52
C TYR A 88 -13.72 -4.26 12.17
N TYR A 89 -14.13 -4.56 13.41
CA TYR A 89 -14.01 -5.90 13.95
C TYR A 89 -15.17 -6.79 13.48
N ARG A 90 -14.95 -8.11 13.52
CA ARG A 90 -16.00 -9.12 13.27
C ARG A 90 -15.94 -10.17 14.37
N GLY A 91 -17.09 -10.51 14.95
CA GLY A 91 -17.16 -11.43 16.08
C GLY A 91 -16.57 -10.80 17.33
N ASP A 92 -15.42 -11.30 17.78
CA ASP A 92 -14.73 -10.81 18.98
C ASP A 92 -13.80 -9.61 18.65
N PHE A 93 -13.94 -8.54 19.43
CA PHE A 93 -13.09 -7.36 19.38
C PHE A 93 -11.61 -7.71 19.54
N ASN A 94 -11.25 -8.70 20.36
CA ASN A 94 -9.85 -9.08 20.61
C ASN A 94 -9.27 -10.05 19.56
N SER A 95 -10.08 -10.53 18.61
CA SER A 95 -9.62 -11.45 17.56
C SER A 95 -8.93 -10.74 16.39
N TRP A 96 -8.35 -11.50 15.46
CA TRP A 96 -7.83 -10.93 14.20
C TRP A 96 -8.93 -10.63 13.17
N GLN A 97 -10.14 -11.17 13.37
CA GLN A 97 -11.23 -11.09 12.40
C GLN A 97 -11.77 -9.66 12.28
N GLY A 98 -12.05 -9.26 11.05
CA GLY A 98 -12.52 -7.92 10.76
C GLY A 98 -13.10 -7.79 9.36
N HIS A 99 -13.46 -6.56 9.02
CA HIS A 99 -13.89 -6.17 7.68
C HIS A 99 -13.24 -4.83 7.32
N VAL A 100 -13.00 -4.61 6.03
CA VAL A 100 -12.39 -3.38 5.53
C VAL A 100 -13.09 -2.96 4.25
N GLY A 101 -13.24 -1.65 4.09
CA GLY A 101 -13.73 -1.04 2.86
C GLY A 101 -13.39 0.44 2.81
N ILE A 102 -14.12 1.16 1.98
CA ILE A 102 -13.97 2.58 1.73
C ILE A 102 -15.16 3.30 2.37
N PHE A 103 -14.87 4.26 3.24
CA PHE A 103 -15.88 5.12 3.85
C PHE A 103 -16.60 5.93 2.78
N MET A 104 -17.93 5.95 2.83
CA MET A 104 -18.81 6.71 1.94
C MET A 104 -19.63 7.79 2.66
N GLY A 105 -19.69 7.74 3.99
CA GLY A 105 -20.47 8.67 4.82
C GLY A 105 -21.10 7.99 6.02
N PHE A 106 -21.65 8.80 6.92
CA PHE A 106 -22.49 8.33 8.03
C PHE A 106 -23.97 8.39 7.65
N SER A 107 -24.80 7.57 8.31
CA SER A 107 -26.24 7.82 8.35
C SER A 107 -26.56 9.13 9.08
N ALA A 108 -27.74 9.69 8.84
CA ALA A 108 -28.15 10.98 9.41
C ALA A 108 -28.11 11.00 10.96
N ASP A 109 -28.36 9.86 11.60
CA ASP A 109 -28.31 9.65 13.06
C ASP A 109 -26.92 9.23 13.56
N GLY A 110 -25.93 9.08 12.68
CA GLY A 110 -24.58 8.62 13.01
C GLY A 110 -24.46 7.15 13.43
N SER A 111 -25.56 6.39 13.46
CA SER A 111 -25.56 5.00 13.95
C SER A 111 -24.92 4.02 12.96
N ARG A 112 -24.82 4.41 11.68
CA ARG A 112 -24.30 3.58 10.60
C ARG A 112 -23.23 4.29 9.79
N ILE A 113 -22.34 3.48 9.23
CA ILE A 113 -21.28 3.87 8.32
C ILE A 113 -21.54 3.21 6.97
N TYR A 114 -21.77 4.01 5.93
CA TYR A 114 -21.86 3.53 4.56
C TYR A 114 -20.48 3.19 4.04
N THR A 115 -20.32 1.95 3.56
CA THR A 115 -19.03 1.38 3.16
C THR A 115 -19.13 0.81 1.75
N LEU A 116 -18.25 1.25 0.87
CA LEU A 116 -18.00 0.62 -0.43
C LEU A 116 -16.88 -0.40 -0.25
N GLY A 117 -17.16 -1.68 -0.51
CA GLY A 117 -16.20 -2.75 -0.25
C GLY A 117 -16.51 -4.01 -1.04
N GLY A 118 -15.51 -4.89 -1.12
CA GLY A 118 -15.64 -6.25 -1.65
C GLY A 118 -16.06 -7.23 -0.56
N ASN A 119 -16.62 -8.36 -0.99
CA ASN A 119 -17.17 -9.40 -0.11
C ASN A 119 -18.18 -8.85 0.92
N GLN A 120 -19.08 -8.00 0.43
CA GLN A 120 -20.23 -7.50 1.20
C GLN A 120 -21.48 -8.20 0.68
N LEU A 121 -21.86 -9.31 1.33
CA LEU A 121 -22.83 -10.27 0.80
C LEU A 121 -22.36 -10.83 -0.55
N ASP A 122 -21.12 -11.35 -0.55
CA ASP A 122 -20.49 -12.03 -1.70
C ASP A 122 -20.42 -11.16 -2.96
N ALA A 123 -20.36 -9.84 -2.76
CA ALA A 123 -20.39 -8.85 -3.82
C ALA A 123 -19.52 -7.62 -3.52
N VAL A 124 -19.11 -6.91 -4.58
CA VAL A 124 -18.71 -5.50 -4.47
C VAL A 124 -19.98 -4.66 -4.45
N SER A 125 -20.21 -3.95 -3.35
CA SER A 125 -21.44 -3.18 -3.14
C SER A 125 -21.20 -1.99 -2.21
N ILE A 126 -22.26 -1.22 -1.92
CA ILE A 126 -22.29 -0.28 -0.80
C ILE A 126 -23.19 -0.89 0.28
N SER A 127 -22.66 -1.08 1.48
CA SER A 127 -23.38 -1.65 2.63
C SER A 127 -23.28 -0.73 3.84
N ALA A 128 -24.26 -0.81 4.74
CA ALA A 128 -24.29 -0.02 5.97
C ALA A 128 -23.84 -0.89 7.16
N TYR A 129 -22.78 -0.47 7.85
CA TYR A 129 -22.24 -1.14 9.04
C TYR A 129 -22.57 -0.34 10.29
N ALA A 130 -22.81 -1.01 11.41
CA ALA A 130 -23.03 -0.35 12.69
C ALA A 130 -21.75 0.36 13.15
N ALA A 131 -21.89 1.61 13.62
CA ALA A 131 -20.75 2.44 14.01
C ALA A 131 -19.99 1.88 15.23
N ASP A 132 -20.64 1.11 16.09
CA ASP A 132 -20.04 0.43 17.24
C ASP A 132 -19.01 -0.65 16.84
N LYS A 133 -19.04 -1.12 15.59
CA LYS A 133 -18.05 -2.08 15.06
C LYS A 133 -16.75 -1.44 14.59
N LEU A 134 -16.68 -0.11 14.55
CA LEU A 134 -15.55 0.64 14.04
C LEU A 134 -14.29 0.39 14.88
N LEU A 135 -13.19 0.04 14.21
CA LEU A 135 -11.84 0.02 14.79
C LEU A 135 -11.05 1.29 14.45
N GLY A 136 -11.32 1.89 13.30
CA GLY A 136 -10.73 3.18 12.94
C GLY A 136 -10.79 3.49 11.45
N PHE A 137 -10.47 4.74 11.13
CA PHE A 137 -10.34 5.24 9.77
C PHE A 137 -8.89 5.51 9.41
N ARG A 138 -8.54 5.31 8.14
CA ARG A 138 -7.19 5.52 7.62
C ARG A 138 -7.21 6.32 6.33
N ARG A 139 -6.50 7.44 6.32
CA ARG A 139 -6.25 8.22 5.12
C ARG A 139 -5.01 7.70 4.43
N LEU A 140 -5.18 7.18 3.22
CA LEU A 140 -4.09 6.59 2.47
C LEU A 140 -3.23 7.65 1.78
N ASN A 141 -1.92 7.44 1.88
CA ASN A 141 -0.93 8.23 1.17
C ASN A 141 -0.60 7.58 -0.19
N PRO A 142 -0.24 8.37 -1.23
CA PRO A 142 0.21 7.80 -2.50
C PRO A 142 1.36 6.83 -2.31
N SER A 143 1.38 5.75 -3.08
CA SER A 143 2.56 4.91 -3.26
C SER A 143 3.56 5.69 -4.12
N ARG A 144 4.18 6.72 -3.54
CA ARG A 144 5.18 7.50 -4.27
C ARG A 144 6.38 6.59 -4.52
N LYS A 145 6.60 6.21 -5.78
CA LYS A 145 7.94 5.85 -6.23
C LYS A 145 8.87 6.99 -5.80
N PRO A 146 9.96 6.71 -5.06
CA PRO A 146 10.89 7.75 -4.65
C PRO A 146 11.39 8.54 -5.86
N ILE A 147 11.40 9.88 -5.76
CA ILE A 147 12.00 10.72 -6.81
C ILE A 147 13.52 10.58 -6.68
N LEU A 148 14.12 9.97 -7.70
CA LEU A 148 15.56 9.76 -7.76
C LEU A 148 16.31 11.11 -7.91
N PRO A 149 17.44 11.29 -7.20
CA PRO A 149 18.29 12.45 -7.42
C PRO A 149 18.68 12.60 -8.89
N LYS A 150 18.73 13.85 -9.36
CA LYS A 150 19.12 14.16 -10.75
C LYS A 150 20.64 14.19 -10.97
N PRO A 151 21.44 14.86 -10.12
CA PRO A 151 22.87 14.98 -10.35
C PRO A 151 23.62 13.74 -9.87
N ILE A 152 24.86 13.59 -10.35
CA ILE A 152 25.83 12.65 -9.79
C ILE A 152 26.16 13.11 -8.36
N LEU A 153 26.04 12.21 -7.38
CA LEU A 153 26.35 12.50 -5.98
C LEU A 153 27.52 11.64 -5.51
N LYS A 154 28.42 12.24 -4.74
CA LYS A 154 29.60 11.58 -4.17
C LYS A 154 29.90 12.15 -2.80
N ARG A 155 30.86 11.55 -2.08
CA ARG A 155 31.30 12.08 -0.79
C ARG A 155 31.64 13.58 -0.89
N GLY A 156 31.08 14.36 0.01
CA GLY A 156 31.19 15.82 0.02
C GLY A 156 30.06 16.57 -0.69
N SER A 157 29.23 15.90 -1.49
CA SER A 157 27.97 16.47 -1.99
C SER A 157 27.05 16.87 -0.82
N LYS A 158 26.27 17.93 -1.00
CA LYS A 158 25.33 18.45 0.01
C LYS A 158 23.98 18.83 -0.58
N GLY A 159 22.95 18.95 0.26
CA GLY A 159 21.66 19.54 -0.06
C GLY A 159 20.53 18.53 -0.33
N GLU A 160 19.43 19.02 -0.89
CA GLU A 160 18.18 18.24 -1.04
C GLU A 160 18.35 16.95 -1.85
N GLU A 161 19.21 16.96 -2.87
CA GLU A 161 19.48 15.77 -3.68
C GLU A 161 20.14 14.65 -2.86
N VAL A 162 20.98 15.00 -1.88
CA VAL A 162 21.56 14.03 -0.94
C VAL A 162 20.50 13.52 0.03
N VAL A 163 19.60 14.39 0.53
CA VAL A 163 18.47 13.97 1.37
C VAL A 163 17.60 12.93 0.65
N LYS A 164 17.32 13.15 -0.65
CA LYS A 164 16.56 12.21 -1.48
C LYS A 164 17.26 10.85 -1.55
N LEU A 165 18.56 10.83 -1.87
CA LEU A 165 19.36 9.61 -1.91
C LEU A 165 19.34 8.88 -0.55
N GLN A 166 19.56 9.60 0.55
CA GLN A 166 19.55 9.03 1.90
C GLN A 166 18.20 8.39 2.24
N ASN A 167 17.08 9.05 1.91
CA ASN A 167 15.74 8.51 2.10
C ASN A 167 15.50 7.24 1.27
N ILE A 168 15.99 7.21 0.03
CA ILE A 168 15.89 6.03 -0.84
C ILE A 168 16.69 4.86 -0.26
N LEU A 169 17.94 5.09 0.13
CA LEU A 169 18.79 4.06 0.73
C LEU A 169 18.15 3.49 2.01
N LYS A 170 17.55 4.34 2.85
CA LYS A 170 16.78 3.88 4.02
C LYS A 170 15.58 3.02 3.64
N SER A 171 14.84 3.40 2.60
CA SER A 171 13.69 2.61 2.14
C SER A 171 14.09 1.25 1.56
N LEU A 172 15.36 1.11 1.18
CA LEU A 172 16.00 -0.13 0.75
C LEU A 172 16.73 -0.86 1.90
N ASP A 173 16.53 -0.42 3.15
CA ASP A 173 17.11 -0.96 4.39
C ASP A 173 18.63 -0.73 4.57
N TYR A 174 19.21 0.24 3.86
CA TYR A 174 20.61 0.63 4.04
C TYR A 174 20.79 1.74 5.09
N ALA A 175 21.70 1.51 6.02
CA ALA A 175 21.96 2.42 7.14
C ALA A 175 22.81 3.64 6.72
N VAL A 176 22.16 4.78 6.46
CA VAL A 176 22.83 6.06 6.12
C VAL A 176 22.90 7.06 7.26
N GLY A 177 22.20 6.82 8.39
CA GLY A 177 22.06 7.79 9.48
C GLY A 177 20.87 8.73 9.29
N THR A 178 20.92 9.96 9.80
CA THR A 178 19.89 10.98 9.55
C THR A 178 19.91 11.41 8.08
N SER A 179 18.76 11.78 7.51
CA SER A 179 18.72 12.35 6.16
C SER A 179 19.01 13.85 6.24
N ASP A 180 20.24 14.19 6.60
CA ASP A 180 20.71 15.54 6.89
C ASP A 180 21.15 16.32 5.63
N GLY A 181 21.20 15.64 4.49
CA GLY A 181 21.65 16.25 3.25
C GLY A 181 23.16 16.35 3.13
N ASP A 182 23.93 15.71 4.01
CA ASP A 182 25.39 15.65 3.94
C ASP A 182 25.84 14.26 3.47
N PHE A 183 26.51 14.19 2.31
CA PHE A 183 27.02 12.94 1.79
C PHE A 183 28.33 12.58 2.49
N GLY A 184 28.21 12.06 3.71
CA GLY A 184 29.31 11.60 4.54
C GLY A 184 29.66 10.11 4.35
N PRO A 185 30.60 9.59 5.16
CA PRO A 185 31.06 8.19 5.08
C PRO A 185 29.93 7.16 5.21
N LYS A 186 28.90 7.41 6.02
CA LYS A 186 27.76 6.51 6.16
C LYS A 186 26.96 6.37 4.86
N THR A 187 26.73 7.49 4.16
CA THR A 187 26.04 7.46 2.85
C THR A 187 26.90 6.77 1.79
N GLN A 188 28.22 7.01 1.79
CA GLN A 188 29.15 6.34 0.88
C GLN A 188 29.17 4.83 1.11
N ASN A 189 29.33 4.38 2.36
CA ASN A 189 29.40 2.96 2.68
C ASN A 189 28.09 2.23 2.34
N ALA A 190 26.94 2.87 2.56
CA ALA A 190 25.65 2.35 2.16
C ALA A 190 25.55 2.15 0.64
N LEU A 191 26.07 3.10 -0.14
CA LEU A 191 26.12 2.97 -1.60
C LEU A 191 27.08 1.88 -2.07
N ILE A 192 28.25 1.77 -1.47
CA ILE A 192 29.19 0.68 -1.76
C ILE A 192 28.51 -0.67 -1.49
N LEU A 193 27.84 -0.81 -0.34
CA LEU A 193 27.13 -2.04 0.00
C LEU A 193 26.01 -2.33 -1.00
N LEU A 194 25.21 -1.33 -1.37
CA LEU A 194 24.18 -1.49 -2.39
C LEU A 194 24.77 -1.88 -3.76
N GLN A 195 25.81 -1.21 -4.22
CA GLN A 195 26.44 -1.52 -5.50
C GLN A 195 27.05 -2.93 -5.52
N SER A 196 27.54 -3.41 -4.38
CA SER A 196 28.10 -4.77 -4.25
C SER A 196 27.07 -5.88 -4.46
N THR A 197 25.76 -5.57 -4.43
CA THR A 197 24.70 -6.53 -4.73
C THR A 197 24.38 -6.63 -6.22
N GLU A 198 24.99 -5.80 -7.07
CA GLU A 198 24.84 -5.84 -8.52
C GLU A 198 26.00 -6.60 -9.18
N PHE A 199 25.67 -7.71 -9.85
CA PHE A 199 26.69 -8.53 -10.52
C PHE A 199 27.46 -7.75 -11.57
N GLY A 200 28.79 -7.76 -11.48
CA GLY A 200 29.69 -7.14 -12.46
C GLY A 200 29.89 -5.64 -12.30
N ARG A 201 29.31 -4.99 -11.27
CA ARG A 201 29.53 -3.57 -10.99
C ARG A 201 30.70 -3.35 -10.02
N GLU A 202 31.45 -2.27 -10.24
CA GLU A 202 32.38 -1.72 -9.26
C GLU A 202 31.64 -0.95 -8.15
N ALA A 203 31.88 -1.34 -6.89
CA ALA A 203 31.29 -0.68 -5.72
C ALA A 203 32.10 0.55 -5.28
N ASN A 204 32.03 1.63 -6.07
CA ASN A 204 32.84 2.85 -5.89
C ASN A 204 32.22 3.90 -4.93
N GLY A 205 30.98 3.69 -4.48
CA GLY A 205 30.28 4.58 -3.54
C GLY A 205 29.82 5.91 -4.15
N VAL A 206 29.76 6.01 -5.49
CA VAL A 206 29.28 7.18 -6.23
C VAL A 206 27.88 6.90 -6.76
N TYR A 207 26.95 7.83 -6.55
CA TYR A 207 25.63 7.80 -7.18
C TYR A 207 25.74 8.37 -8.60
N ASP A 208 25.88 7.50 -9.59
CA ASP A 208 25.90 7.81 -11.02
C ASP A 208 24.65 7.25 -11.74
N GLU A 209 24.59 7.40 -13.07
CA GLU A 209 23.43 6.94 -13.85
C GLU A 209 23.24 5.41 -13.74
N GLY A 210 24.33 4.64 -13.67
CA GLY A 210 24.26 3.20 -13.43
C GLY A 210 23.60 2.90 -12.07
N THR A 211 24.05 3.58 -11.02
CA THR A 211 23.50 3.45 -9.66
C THR A 211 22.04 3.83 -9.59
N LYS A 212 21.65 4.87 -10.32
CA LYS A 212 20.26 5.29 -10.45
C LYS A 212 19.39 4.24 -11.13
N ILE A 213 19.84 3.64 -12.23
CA ILE A 213 19.11 2.56 -12.93
C ILE A 213 18.93 1.37 -11.98
N TYR A 214 19.98 0.98 -11.26
CA TYR A 214 19.93 -0.16 -10.36
C TYR A 214 19.02 0.10 -9.14
N ILE A 215 19.12 1.27 -8.53
CA ILE A 215 18.20 1.66 -7.45
C ILE A 215 16.74 1.64 -7.95
N ASN A 216 16.48 2.11 -9.17
CA ASN A 216 15.12 2.06 -9.72
C ASN A 216 14.62 0.62 -9.88
N SER A 217 15.44 -0.31 -10.37
CA SER A 217 15.04 -1.72 -10.50
C SER A 217 14.79 -2.38 -9.15
N LEU A 218 15.59 -2.05 -8.13
CA LEU A 218 15.37 -2.51 -6.76
C LEU A 218 14.05 -2.00 -6.17
N LEU A 219 13.73 -0.72 -6.41
CA LEU A 219 12.48 -0.11 -5.96
C LEU A 219 11.27 -0.73 -6.66
N GLU A 220 11.38 -1.06 -7.94
CA GLU A 220 10.31 -1.74 -8.70
C GLU A 220 10.07 -3.17 -8.22
N ASN A 221 11.12 -3.89 -7.84
CA ASN A 221 11.01 -5.26 -7.30
C ASN A 221 10.41 -5.32 -5.89
N ARG A 222 10.33 -4.19 -5.16
CA ARG A 222 9.76 -4.09 -3.80
C ARG A 222 8.31 -3.57 -3.78
N SER A 223 7.75 -3.21 -4.93
CA SER A 223 6.39 -2.65 -5.10
C SER A 223 5.43 -3.64 -5.74
#